data_AF-A0A1E3PDZ2-F1
#
_entry.id   AF-A0A1E3PDZ2-F1
#
_cell.length_a   1.000
_cell.length_b   1.000
_cell.length_c   1.000
_cell.angle_alpha   90.00
_cell.angle_beta   90.00
_cell.angle_gamma   90.00
#
_symmetry.space_group_name_H-M   'P 1'
#
loop_
_entity.id
_entity.type
_entity.pdbx_description
1 polymer ?
#
loop_
_entity_poly.entity_id
_entity_poly.type
_entity_poly.pdbx_seq_one_letter_code
_entity_poly.pdbx_strand_id
1 'polypeptide(L)'
;MTLIERDALAEVDWKELIELRWDQKFDPIQSWLSFLINHRIRGIELVISRFNLMVNWVISEILLTRSQADRERVISKFIHVAARARQYQNFATMMQIVLALSSGKIQCLSRTWKQVSRENMTLLTELERLVIPFKNFQNLRAELNALNPAVGCIPFVGLYLSDLTFNAERPSHVTRTDKGKKPHTETAKTSMSFTTRNSETARSSSVSSARSADSTSTTTSIPSTASEESLASTTLINFDRFRTSASIVRSLIQCIEWSKHYTFEPNDDIVAKCLYICSLTSDEMEKCHEYLIDP
;
A
#
# COMPACT_ATOMS: atom_id res chain seq x y z
N MET A 1 19.50 -0.78 2.54
CA MET A 1 18.05 -0.56 2.38
C MET A 1 17.76 0.72 1.63
N THR A 2 18.00 1.91 2.21
CA THR A 2 17.65 3.20 1.56
C THR A 2 18.18 3.34 0.12
N LEU A 3 19.43 2.95 -0.15
CA LEU A 3 19.97 2.97 -1.52
C LEU A 3 19.19 2.07 -2.49
N ILE A 4 18.87 0.84 -2.08
CA ILE A 4 18.10 -0.11 -2.91
C ILE A 4 16.68 0.40 -3.13
N GLU A 5 16.05 0.93 -2.09
CA GLU A 5 14.66 1.41 -2.20
C GLU A 5 14.57 2.69 -3.02
N ARG A 6 15.62 3.53 -2.99
CA ARG A 6 15.78 4.70 -3.88
C ARG A 6 15.88 4.23 -5.33
N ASP A 7 16.72 3.23 -5.60
CA ASP A 7 16.93 2.74 -6.96
C ASP A 7 15.66 2.08 -7.52
N ALA A 8 14.94 1.31 -6.69
CA ALA A 8 13.64 0.78 -7.07
C ALA A 8 12.60 1.88 -7.32
N LEU A 9 12.59 2.93 -6.49
CA LEU A 9 11.68 4.08 -6.66
C LEU A 9 11.98 4.87 -7.94
N ALA A 10 13.24 4.96 -8.35
CA ALA A 10 13.66 5.69 -9.55
C ALA A 10 13.14 5.07 -10.85
N GLU A 11 12.74 3.80 -10.84
CA GLU A 11 12.14 3.11 -11.98
C GLU A 11 10.68 3.48 -12.23
N VAL A 12 10.02 4.20 -11.29
CA VAL A 12 8.60 4.58 -11.41
C VAL A 12 8.40 5.69 -12.45
N ASP A 13 7.61 5.40 -13.48
CA ASP A 13 7.22 6.37 -14.52
C ASP A 13 5.87 7.02 -14.20
N TRP A 14 5.77 8.33 -14.41
CA TRP A 14 4.54 9.11 -14.29
C TRP A 14 3.43 8.61 -15.22
N LYS A 15 3.79 8.04 -16.37
CA LYS A 15 2.82 7.51 -17.32
C LYS A 15 2.09 6.31 -16.75
N GLU A 16 2.82 5.41 -16.06
CA GLU A 16 2.22 4.28 -15.35
C GLU A 16 1.25 4.76 -14.27
N LEU A 17 1.60 5.85 -13.57
CA LEU A 17 0.79 6.49 -12.52
C LEU A 17 -0.55 7.05 -13.04
N ILE A 18 -0.55 7.69 -14.21
CA ILE A 18 -1.78 8.25 -14.79
C ILE A 18 -2.67 7.17 -15.41
N GLU A 19 -2.07 6.12 -15.95
CA GLU A 19 -2.77 5.04 -16.65
C GLU A 19 -3.24 3.91 -15.72
N LEU A 20 -2.98 4.01 -14.41
CA LEU A 20 -3.39 3.03 -13.40
C LEU A 20 -2.90 1.60 -13.68
N ARG A 21 -1.72 1.45 -14.29
CA ARG A 21 -1.22 0.15 -14.80
C ARG A 21 -0.88 -0.87 -13.70
N TRP A 22 -0.93 -0.50 -12.43
CA TRP A 22 -0.52 -1.34 -11.30
C TRP A 22 -1.65 -2.18 -10.69
N ASP A 23 -2.90 -2.05 -11.14
CA ASP A 23 -4.05 -2.79 -10.60
C ASP A 23 -4.07 -4.28 -11.04
N GLN A 24 -2.91 -4.83 -11.38
CA GLN A 24 -2.74 -6.21 -11.77
C GLN A 24 -2.33 -7.05 -10.56
N LYS A 25 -2.71 -8.33 -10.56
CA LYS A 25 -2.23 -9.27 -9.54
C LYS A 25 -0.76 -9.56 -9.78
N PHE A 26 0.05 -9.34 -8.76
CA PHE A 26 1.47 -9.71 -8.76
C PHE A 26 1.66 -11.04 -8.04
N ASP A 27 2.52 -11.89 -8.58
CA ASP A 27 2.91 -13.12 -7.92
C ASP A 27 3.78 -12.79 -6.70
N PRO A 28 3.50 -13.38 -5.52
CA PRO A 28 4.35 -13.20 -4.35
C PRO A 28 5.78 -13.67 -4.64
N ILE A 29 6.77 -12.83 -4.33
CA ILE A 29 8.17 -13.17 -4.50
C ILE A 29 8.80 -13.54 -3.16
N GLN A 30 9.74 -14.49 -3.18
CA GLN A 30 10.47 -14.92 -2.00
C GLN A 30 11.96 -14.59 -2.04
N SER A 31 12.48 -14.12 -3.18
CA SER A 31 13.90 -13.81 -3.36
C SER A 31 14.06 -12.58 -4.23
N TRP A 32 14.72 -11.55 -3.70
CA TRP A 32 14.94 -10.31 -4.44
C TRP A 32 15.83 -10.54 -5.66
N LEU A 33 16.93 -11.28 -5.49
CA LEU A 33 17.86 -11.57 -6.56
C LEU A 33 17.19 -12.37 -7.70
N SER A 34 16.44 -13.43 -7.36
CA SER A 34 15.74 -14.23 -8.35
C SER A 34 14.71 -13.41 -9.12
N PHE A 35 14.03 -12.49 -8.43
CA PHE A 35 13.09 -11.56 -9.04
C PHE A 35 13.76 -10.63 -10.05
N LEU A 36 14.91 -10.04 -9.68
CA LEU A 36 15.67 -9.15 -10.57
C LEU A 36 16.24 -9.85 -11.81
N ILE A 37 16.66 -11.11 -11.69
CA ILE A 37 17.29 -11.85 -12.79
C ILE A 37 16.24 -12.38 -13.79
N ASN A 38 15.12 -12.89 -13.28
CA ASN A 38 14.17 -13.65 -14.11
C ASN A 38 13.12 -12.78 -14.80
N HIS A 39 13.00 -11.51 -14.41
CA HIS A 39 11.93 -10.65 -14.89
C HIS A 39 12.44 -9.30 -15.39
N ARG A 40 11.88 -8.82 -16.51
CA ARG A 40 12.04 -7.43 -16.98
C ARG A 40 11.14 -6.45 -16.22
N ILE A 41 11.00 -6.63 -14.91
CA ILE A 41 10.07 -5.84 -14.10
C ILE A 41 10.68 -4.48 -13.78
N ARG A 42 9.87 -3.45 -13.98
CA ARG A 42 10.21 -2.03 -13.77
C ARG A 42 9.00 -1.32 -13.16
N GLY A 43 9.20 -0.07 -12.79
CA GLY A 43 8.09 0.79 -12.40
C GLY A 43 7.43 0.40 -11.09
N ILE A 44 6.12 0.53 -11.04
CA ILE A 44 5.35 0.39 -9.79
C ILE A 44 5.38 -1.04 -9.24
N GLU A 45 5.38 -2.05 -10.13
CA GLU A 45 5.46 -3.46 -9.74
C GLU A 45 6.76 -3.76 -8.96
N LEU A 46 7.90 -3.22 -9.42
CA LEU A 46 9.19 -3.36 -8.74
C LEU A 46 9.11 -2.88 -7.29
N VAL A 47 8.53 -1.70 -7.07
CA VAL A 47 8.38 -1.08 -5.75
C VAL A 47 7.43 -1.87 -4.86
N ILE A 48 6.29 -2.33 -5.38
CA ILE A 48 5.30 -3.12 -4.62
C ILE A 48 5.90 -4.48 -4.23
N SER A 49 6.51 -5.18 -5.18
CA SER A 49 7.12 -6.49 -4.94
C SER A 49 8.26 -6.40 -3.93
N ARG A 50 9.11 -5.37 -4.05
CA ARG A 50 10.16 -5.10 -3.07
C ARG A 50 9.58 -4.81 -1.68
N PHE A 51 8.53 -4.00 -1.60
CA PHE A 51 7.88 -3.67 -0.33
C PHE A 51 7.31 -4.91 0.36
N ASN A 52 6.59 -5.75 -0.36
CA ASN A 52 5.98 -6.96 0.18
C ASN A 52 7.04 -7.98 0.62
N LEU A 53 8.08 -8.18 -0.20
CA LEU A 53 9.22 -9.02 0.16
C LEU A 53 9.90 -8.54 1.44
N MET A 54 10.07 -7.22 1.58
CA MET A 54 10.68 -6.61 2.74
C MET A 54 9.90 -6.85 4.04
N VAL A 55 8.57 -6.70 4.00
CA VAL A 55 7.70 -7.03 5.13
C VAL A 55 7.86 -8.50 5.51
N ASN A 56 7.77 -9.40 4.53
CA ASN A 56 7.86 -10.84 4.75
C ASN A 56 9.25 -11.27 5.23
N TRP A 57 10.32 -10.64 4.75
CA TRP A 57 11.68 -10.90 5.20
C TRP A 57 11.86 -10.58 6.67
N VAL A 58 11.40 -9.41 7.13
CA VAL A 58 11.47 -9.04 8.56
C VAL A 58 10.71 -10.06 9.42
N ILE A 59 9.52 -10.49 8.99
CA ILE A 59 8.76 -11.54 9.68
C ILE A 59 9.57 -12.85 9.71
N SER A 60 10.16 -13.23 8.58
CA SER A 60 10.94 -14.46 8.43
C SER A 60 12.14 -14.50 9.37
N GLU A 61 12.93 -13.42 9.41
CA GLU A 61 14.11 -13.32 10.28
C GLU A 61 13.74 -13.49 11.76
N ILE A 62 12.62 -12.89 12.19
CA ILE A 62 12.16 -12.99 13.57
C ILE A 62 11.70 -14.44 13.87
N LEU A 63 10.92 -15.05 12.98
CA LEU A 63 10.40 -16.41 13.17
C LEU A 63 11.48 -17.49 13.09
N LEU A 64 12.53 -17.29 12.29
CA LEU A 64 13.67 -18.20 12.20
C LEU A 64 14.62 -18.10 13.41
N THR A 65 14.53 -17.01 14.19
CA THR A 65 15.38 -16.82 15.36
C THR A 65 14.88 -17.66 16.54
N ARG A 66 15.53 -18.82 16.76
CA ARG A 66 15.14 -19.81 17.77
C ARG A 66 15.28 -19.30 19.21
N SER A 67 16.45 -18.76 19.55
CA SER A 67 16.76 -18.24 20.88
C SER A 67 15.86 -17.06 21.22
N GLN A 68 15.16 -17.12 22.35
CA GLN A 68 14.26 -16.04 22.78
C GLN A 68 15.00 -14.72 22.99
N ALA A 69 16.20 -14.76 23.58
CA ALA A 69 17.02 -13.58 23.81
C ALA A 69 17.51 -12.96 22.50
N ASP A 70 17.91 -13.78 21.52
CA ASP A 70 18.33 -13.26 20.22
C ASP A 70 17.14 -12.71 19.42
N ARG A 71 15.97 -13.33 19.55
CA ARG A 71 14.75 -12.86 18.87
C ARG A 71 14.29 -11.51 19.41
N GLU A 72 14.40 -11.29 20.72
CA GLU A 72 14.21 -9.96 21.31
C GLU A 72 15.20 -8.94 20.70
N ARG A 73 16.50 -9.27 20.63
CA ARG A 73 17.51 -8.39 20.04
C ARG A 73 17.23 -8.07 18.57
N VAL A 74 16.73 -9.05 17.80
CA VAL A 74 16.32 -8.86 16.40
C VAL A 74 15.16 -7.89 16.30
N ILE A 75 14.09 -8.07 17.10
CA ILE A 75 12.96 -7.12 17.16
C ILE A 75 13.44 -5.71 17.54
N SER A 76 14.22 -5.60 18.61
CA SER A 76 14.79 -4.35 19.08
C SER A 76 15.66 -3.69 18.00
N LYS A 77 16.45 -4.46 17.25
CA LYS A 77 17.24 -3.96 16.12
C LYS A 77 16.33 -3.41 15.01
N PHE A 78 15.26 -4.11 14.65
CA PHE A 78 14.33 -3.65 13.62
C PHE A 78 13.62 -2.36 14.03
N ILE A 79 13.21 -2.21 15.30
CA ILE A 79 12.63 -0.95 15.82
C ILE A 79 13.61 0.22 15.60
N HIS A 80 14.89 0.03 15.94
CA HIS A 80 15.91 1.06 15.71
C HIS A 80 16.14 1.34 14.24
N VAL A 81 16.15 0.32 13.38
CA VAL A 81 16.29 0.50 11.93
C VAL A 81 15.11 1.30 11.37
N ALA A 82 13.88 1.03 11.80
CA ALA A 82 12.70 1.79 11.40
C ALA A 82 12.79 3.26 11.87
N ALA A 83 13.23 3.50 13.10
CA ALA A 83 13.44 4.85 13.62
C ALA A 83 14.52 5.61 12.84
N ARG A 84 15.63 4.95 12.47
CA ARG A 84 16.66 5.54 11.60
C ARG A 84 16.13 5.79 10.19
N ALA A 85 15.33 4.88 9.63
CA ALA A 85 14.70 5.08 8.33
C ALA A 85 13.81 6.34 8.33
N ARG A 86 13.03 6.56 9.39
CA ARG A 86 12.25 7.81 9.59
C ARG A 86 13.14 9.05 9.61
N GLN A 87 14.26 9.02 10.35
CA GLN A 87 15.19 10.15 10.42
C GLN A 87 15.79 10.50 9.06
N TYR A 88 16.03 9.49 8.21
CA TYR A 88 16.45 9.67 6.83
C TYR A 88 15.28 9.93 5.87
N GLN A 89 14.06 10.19 6.36
CA GLN A 89 12.87 10.39 5.53
C GLN A 89 12.61 9.24 4.53
N ASN A 90 13.07 8.03 4.86
CA ASN A 90 12.73 6.79 4.18
C ASN A 90 11.52 6.15 4.86
N PHE A 91 10.35 6.67 4.52
CA PHE A 91 9.08 6.21 5.07
C PHE A 91 8.65 4.85 4.52
N ALA A 92 9.14 4.46 3.34
CA ALA A 92 8.91 3.11 2.81
C ALA A 92 9.50 2.04 3.72
N THR A 93 10.79 2.11 4.06
CA THR A 93 11.43 1.12 4.94
C THR A 93 10.90 1.19 6.38
N MET A 94 10.63 2.39 6.89
CA MET A 94 9.96 2.54 8.19
C MET A 94 8.62 1.78 8.21
N MET A 95 7.77 2.02 7.20
CA MET A 95 6.47 1.35 7.07
C MET A 95 6.61 -0.17 6.94
N GLN A 96 7.52 -0.65 6.09
CA GLN A 96 7.77 -2.10 5.90
C GLN A 96 8.04 -2.81 7.24
N ILE A 97 8.93 -2.23 8.05
CA ILE A 97 9.30 -2.81 9.33
C ILE A 97 8.16 -2.71 10.33
N VAL A 98 7.47 -1.56 10.42
CA VAL A 98 6.35 -1.41 11.36
C VAL A 98 5.23 -2.39 11.02
N LEU A 99 4.86 -2.54 9.74
CA LEU A 99 3.85 -3.52 9.31
C LEU A 99 4.26 -4.96 9.64
N ALA A 100 5.55 -5.30 9.47
CA ALA A 100 6.05 -6.62 9.84
C ALA A 100 5.94 -6.87 11.35
N LEU A 101 6.32 -5.89 12.18
CA LEU A 101 6.25 -5.99 13.63
C LEU A 101 4.80 -6.02 14.15
N SER A 102 3.89 -5.27 13.53
CA SER A 102 2.46 -5.26 13.87
C SER A 102 1.69 -6.45 13.27
N SER A 103 2.33 -7.31 12.47
CA SER A 103 1.73 -8.52 11.93
C SER A 103 1.26 -9.45 13.04
N GLY A 104 0.10 -10.09 12.87
CA GLY A 104 -0.42 -11.09 13.80
C GLY A 104 0.57 -12.23 14.06
N LYS A 105 1.40 -12.59 13.06
CA LYS A 105 2.45 -13.62 13.17
C LYS A 105 3.57 -13.26 14.14
N ILE A 106 3.79 -11.97 14.41
CA ILE A 106 4.82 -11.47 15.33
C ILE A 106 4.18 -11.01 16.65
N GLN A 107 3.03 -10.33 16.62
CA GLN A 107 2.33 -9.83 17.80
C GLN A 107 1.90 -10.94 18.77
N CYS A 108 1.65 -12.14 18.26
CA CYS A 108 1.35 -13.33 19.08
C CYS A 108 2.52 -13.80 19.96
N LEU A 109 3.77 -13.41 19.68
CA LEU A 109 4.99 -13.85 20.38
C LEU A 109 5.14 -13.21 21.77
N SER A 110 4.13 -13.36 22.62
CA SER A 110 3.97 -12.68 23.91
C SER A 110 5.17 -12.82 24.84
N ARG A 111 5.83 -13.99 24.83
CA ARG A 111 7.04 -14.23 25.64
C ARG A 111 8.22 -13.36 25.20
N THR A 112 8.36 -13.13 23.89
CA THR A 112 9.42 -12.30 23.32
C THR A 112 9.15 -10.82 23.61
N TRP A 113 7.92 -10.36 23.37
CA TRP A 113 7.52 -8.97 23.64
C TRP A 113 7.70 -8.54 25.09
N LYS A 114 7.52 -9.45 26.05
CA LYS A 114 7.81 -9.19 27.48
C LYS A 114 9.29 -8.88 27.77
N GLN A 115 10.22 -9.31 26.91
CA GLN A 115 11.65 -9.04 27.08
C GLN A 115 12.12 -7.76 26.39
N VAL A 116 11.33 -7.23 25.45
CA VAL A 116 11.66 -5.97 24.77
C VAL A 116 11.63 -4.84 25.79
N SER A 117 12.66 -3.99 25.77
CA SER A 117 12.78 -2.88 26.73
C SER A 117 11.63 -1.88 26.58
N ARG A 118 11.32 -1.15 27.67
CA ARG A 118 10.26 -0.14 27.66
C ARG A 118 10.57 0.98 26.67
N GLU A 119 11.83 1.36 26.56
CA GLU A 119 12.33 2.38 25.62
C GLU A 119 12.03 1.98 24.17
N ASN A 120 12.30 0.71 23.81
CA ASN A 120 12.02 0.20 22.47
C ASN A 120 10.52 0.08 22.21
N MET A 121 9.72 -0.31 23.21
CA MET A 121 8.25 -0.35 23.09
C MET A 121 7.66 1.06 22.90
N THR A 122 8.18 2.08 23.60
CA THR A 122 7.78 3.48 23.39
C THR A 122 8.13 3.94 21.98
N LEU A 123 9.35 3.65 21.52
CA LEU A 123 9.77 4.00 20.17
C LEU A 123 8.92 3.31 19.10
N LEU A 124 8.60 2.03 19.27
CA LEU A 124 7.67 1.32 18.37
C LEU A 124 6.29 1.98 18.35
N THR A 125 5.74 2.32 19.53
CA THR A 125 4.44 3.00 19.63
C THR A 125 4.43 4.34 18.89
N GLU A 126 5.52 5.11 18.96
CA GLU A 126 5.67 6.36 18.22
C GLU A 126 5.68 6.13 16.71
N LEU A 127 6.36 5.09 16.23
CA LEU A 127 6.40 4.72 14.82
C LEU A 127 5.04 4.21 14.33
N GLU A 128 4.36 3.38 15.12
CA GLU A 128 3.02 2.86 14.82
C GLU A 128 2.00 3.99 14.63
N ARG A 129 2.06 5.03 15.48
CA ARG A 129 1.17 6.21 15.37
C ARG A 129 1.25 6.90 14.02
N LEU A 130 2.39 6.87 13.33
CA LEU A 130 2.55 7.50 12.03
C LEU A 130 1.83 6.73 10.93
N VAL A 131 1.77 5.39 11.05
CA VAL A 131 1.32 4.50 9.98
C VAL A 131 -0.15 4.06 10.12
N ILE A 132 -0.85 4.50 11.17
CA ILE A 132 -2.26 4.19 11.36
C ILE A 132 -3.07 4.75 10.17
N PRO A 133 -3.97 3.96 9.54
CA PRO A 133 -4.83 4.42 8.44
C PRO A 133 -5.93 5.41 8.89
N PHE A 134 -5.82 6.00 10.09
CA PHE A 134 -6.77 6.96 10.62
C PHE A 134 -6.77 8.25 9.78
N LYS A 135 -7.97 8.72 9.40
CA LYS A 135 -8.19 9.89 8.53
C LYS A 135 -7.28 9.89 7.30
N ASN A 136 -7.21 8.74 6.60
CA ASN A 136 -6.38 8.55 5.40
C ASN A 136 -4.89 8.86 5.68
N PHE A 137 -4.33 8.23 6.71
CA PHE A 137 -2.92 8.37 7.11
C PHE A 137 -2.51 9.82 7.44
N GLN A 138 -3.34 10.55 8.19
CA GLN A 138 -3.11 11.98 8.46
C GLN A 138 -1.72 12.30 9.05
N ASN A 139 -1.19 11.41 9.90
CA ASN A 139 0.08 11.65 10.61
C ASN A 139 1.26 11.48 9.64
N LEU A 140 1.25 10.42 8.83
CA LEU A 140 2.23 10.25 7.75
C LEU A 140 2.16 11.39 6.73
N ARG A 141 0.96 11.84 6.36
CA ARG A 141 0.79 12.99 5.46
C ARG A 141 1.34 14.28 6.05
N ALA A 142 1.16 14.52 7.35
CA ALA A 142 1.72 15.69 8.02
C ALA A 142 3.26 15.68 7.98
N GLU A 143 3.89 14.52 8.22
CA GLU A 143 5.34 14.34 8.06
C GLU A 143 5.79 14.58 6.61
N LEU A 144 5.07 14.05 5.62
CA LEU A 144 5.35 14.28 4.19
C LEU A 144 5.18 15.75 3.76
N ASN A 145 4.40 16.54 4.49
CA ASN A 145 4.27 17.99 4.24
C ASN A 145 5.37 18.81 4.94
N ALA A 146 6.01 18.25 5.97
CA ALA A 146 7.05 18.89 6.76
C ALA A 146 8.46 18.37 6.43
N LEU A 147 8.63 17.79 5.23
CA LEU A 147 9.89 17.21 4.79
C LEU A 147 11.00 18.25 4.72
N ASN A 148 12.23 17.82 5.00
CA ASN A 148 13.43 18.53 4.62
C ASN A 148 13.96 17.96 3.30
N PRO A 149 13.86 18.68 2.17
CA PRO A 149 14.37 18.21 0.88
C PRO A 149 15.86 17.86 0.90
N ALA A 150 16.68 18.52 1.72
CA ALA A 150 18.13 18.33 1.74
C ALA A 150 18.56 16.96 2.30
N VAL A 151 17.71 16.29 3.09
CA VAL A 151 17.97 14.95 3.62
C VAL A 151 17.65 13.87 2.58
N GLY A 152 16.61 14.12 1.79
CA GLY A 152 16.04 13.18 0.82
C GLY A 152 14.65 12.68 1.23
N CYS A 153 14.03 11.84 0.40
CA CYS A 153 12.72 11.25 0.69
C CYS A 153 12.50 9.94 -0.07
N ILE A 154 12.02 8.91 0.62
CA ILE A 154 11.40 7.73 -0.01
C ILE A 154 10.00 7.58 0.59
N PRO A 155 8.93 7.90 -0.17
CA PRO A 155 7.59 7.84 0.37
C PRO A 155 7.07 6.41 0.41
N PHE A 156 6.04 6.18 1.23
CA PHE A 156 5.19 5.01 1.05
C PHE A 156 4.31 5.21 -0.20
N VAL A 157 4.71 4.59 -1.32
CA VAL A 157 4.05 4.76 -2.63
C VAL A 157 2.57 4.37 -2.61
N GLY A 158 2.18 3.38 -1.78
CA GLY A 158 0.79 2.95 -1.64
C GLY A 158 -0.19 4.08 -1.25
N LEU A 159 0.29 5.13 -0.56
CA LEU A 159 -0.51 6.31 -0.25
C LEU A 159 -0.96 7.06 -1.52
N TYR A 160 -0.03 7.25 -2.46
CA TYR A 160 -0.27 7.96 -3.71
C TYR A 160 -1.10 7.12 -4.68
N LEU A 161 -0.84 5.80 -4.73
CA LEU A 161 -1.63 4.88 -5.56
C LEU A 161 -3.09 4.84 -5.07
N SER A 162 -3.32 4.80 -3.75
CA SER A 162 -4.67 4.85 -3.19
C SER A 162 -5.39 6.15 -3.54
N ASP A 163 -4.71 7.30 -3.49
CA ASP A 163 -5.30 8.59 -3.85
C ASP A 163 -5.64 8.66 -5.35
N LEU A 164 -4.78 8.09 -6.22
CA LEU A 164 -5.01 8.02 -7.66
C LEU A 164 -6.19 7.10 -7.99
N THR A 165 -6.26 5.92 -7.38
CA THR A 165 -7.38 4.98 -7.53
C THR A 165 -8.69 5.63 -7.08
N PHE A 166 -8.72 6.26 -5.90
CA PHE A 166 -9.91 6.94 -5.40
C PHE A 166 -10.33 8.12 -6.30
N ASN A 167 -9.38 8.93 -6.78
CA ASN A 167 -9.70 10.02 -7.70
C ASN A 167 -10.18 9.51 -9.07
N ALA A 168 -9.77 8.32 -9.49
CA ALA A 168 -10.18 7.72 -10.75
C ALA A 168 -11.66 7.34 -10.78
N GLU A 169 -12.27 7.06 -9.63
CA GLU A 169 -13.72 6.78 -9.46
C GLU A 169 -14.60 8.00 -9.81
N ARG A 170 -14.03 9.22 -9.80
CA ARG A 170 -14.75 10.42 -10.24
C ARG A 170 -15.00 10.36 -11.76
N PRO A 171 -16.17 10.84 -12.25
CA PRO A 171 -16.48 10.76 -13.67
C PRO A 171 -15.50 11.61 -14.50
N SER A 172 -14.99 11.05 -15.60
CA SER A 172 -14.08 11.76 -16.52
C SER A 172 -14.79 12.87 -17.29
N HIS A 173 -16.11 12.78 -17.43
CA HIS A 173 -16.95 13.79 -18.05
C HIS A 173 -18.14 14.15 -17.15
N VAL A 174 -18.54 15.42 -17.16
CA VAL A 174 -19.72 15.92 -16.46
C VAL A 174 -20.70 16.47 -17.48
N THR A 175 -21.96 16.08 -17.36
CA THR A 175 -23.02 16.61 -18.20
C THR A 175 -23.46 17.97 -17.66
N ARG A 176 -23.36 19.03 -18.47
CA ARG A 176 -23.94 20.31 -18.10
C ARG A 176 -25.45 20.23 -18.28
N THR A 177 -26.20 20.15 -17.19
CA THR A 177 -27.63 20.45 -17.19
C THR A 177 -27.78 21.94 -16.86
N ASP A 178 -28.54 22.70 -17.66
CA ASP A 178 -28.68 24.16 -17.52
C ASP A 178 -29.43 24.62 -16.25
N LYS A 179 -29.41 23.84 -15.16
CA LYS A 179 -29.93 24.24 -13.86
C LYS A 179 -28.84 24.16 -12.81
N GLY A 180 -28.28 25.33 -12.48
CA GLY A 180 -27.32 25.50 -11.40
C GLY A 180 -27.83 24.89 -10.08
N LYS A 181 -27.31 23.71 -9.74
CA LYS A 181 -27.35 23.15 -8.40
C LYS A 181 -25.96 22.62 -8.06
N LYS A 182 -25.43 23.10 -6.95
CA LYS A 182 -24.13 22.67 -6.42
C LYS A 182 -24.14 21.15 -6.18
N PRO A 183 -23.07 20.41 -6.51
CA PRO A 183 -23.01 18.98 -6.25
C PRO A 183 -22.93 18.72 -4.73
N HIS A 184 -23.78 17.83 -4.24
CA HIS A 184 -23.63 17.21 -2.93
C HIS A 184 -22.44 16.23 -2.95
N THR A 185 -21.56 16.36 -1.97
CA THR A 185 -20.43 15.45 -1.75
C THR A 185 -20.94 14.17 -1.11
N GLU A 186 -21.08 13.08 -1.88
CA GLU A 186 -21.23 11.74 -1.31
C GLU A 186 -19.84 11.13 -1.08
N THR A 187 -19.48 11.00 0.19
CA THR A 187 -18.32 10.21 0.63
C THR A 187 -18.61 8.71 0.48
N ALA A 188 -18.15 8.12 -0.62
CA ALA A 188 -18.01 6.67 -0.71
C ALA A 188 -16.83 6.22 0.15
N LYS A 189 -17.10 5.36 1.13
CA LYS A 189 -16.08 4.67 1.93
C LYS A 189 -15.70 3.38 1.22
N THR A 190 -14.53 3.37 0.57
CA THR A 190 -13.86 2.13 0.17
C THR A 190 -12.42 2.21 0.64
N SER A 191 -12.08 1.40 1.65
CA SER A 191 -10.70 1.22 2.10
C SER A 191 -10.06 0.14 1.22
N MET A 192 -9.06 0.49 0.42
CA MET A 192 -8.11 -0.50 -0.07
C MET A 192 -7.28 -0.97 1.13
N SER A 193 -7.62 -2.15 1.60
CA SER A 193 -6.87 -2.84 2.63
C SER A 193 -5.65 -3.50 1.99
N PHE A 194 -4.46 -2.95 2.19
CA PHE A 194 -3.21 -3.69 2.03
C PHE A 194 -3.11 -4.69 3.20
N THR A 195 -4.01 -5.68 3.22
CA THR A 195 -3.97 -6.78 4.16
C THR A 195 -3.59 -8.02 3.39
N THR A 196 -2.51 -8.67 3.82
CA THR A 196 -2.22 -10.06 3.50
C THR A 196 -3.42 -10.90 3.92
N ARG A 197 -4.27 -11.32 2.97
CA ARG A 197 -5.41 -12.21 3.26
C ARG A 197 -4.89 -13.63 3.39
N ASN A 198 -4.91 -14.15 4.61
CA ASN A 198 -4.88 -15.58 4.89
C ASN A 198 -6.11 -16.26 4.26
N SER A 199 -5.87 -17.38 3.58
CA SER A 199 -6.89 -18.27 3.05
C SER A 199 -7.24 -19.35 4.07
N GLU A 200 -8.47 -19.35 4.59
CA GLU A 200 -9.06 -20.55 5.20
C GLU A 200 -10.53 -20.72 4.81
N THR A 201 -10.80 -21.97 4.44
CA THR A 201 -12.03 -22.66 4.05
C THR A 201 -13.14 -22.61 5.12
N ALA A 202 -14.41 -22.46 4.70
CA ALA A 202 -15.51 -23.33 5.13
C ALA A 202 -16.89 -22.98 4.51
N ARG A 203 -17.46 -24.01 3.88
CA ARG A 203 -18.86 -24.49 3.97
C ARG A 203 -20.00 -23.58 3.49
N SER A 204 -20.52 -23.98 2.33
CA SER A 204 -21.88 -23.76 1.85
C SER A 204 -22.90 -24.67 2.53
N SER A 205 -23.97 -24.07 3.05
CA SER A 205 -25.29 -24.67 3.32
C SER A 205 -26.31 -23.55 3.03
N SER A 206 -26.97 -23.57 1.87
CA SER A 206 -28.27 -24.21 1.59
C SER A 206 -29.48 -23.33 1.94
N VAL A 207 -30.50 -23.42 1.07
CA VAL A 207 -31.94 -23.22 1.29
C VAL A 207 -32.60 -21.97 0.65
N SER A 208 -33.10 -22.22 -0.57
CA SER A 208 -34.47 -22.08 -1.07
C SER A 208 -35.17 -20.72 -1.31
N SER A 209 -35.69 -20.63 -2.53
CA SER A 209 -37.09 -20.32 -2.91
C SER A 209 -37.73 -19.01 -2.44
N ALA A 210 -38.19 -18.20 -3.40
CA ALA A 210 -39.55 -18.31 -3.92
C ALA A 210 -39.78 -17.37 -5.12
N ARG A 211 -40.38 -17.94 -6.17
CA ARG A 211 -41.08 -17.23 -7.25
C ARG A 211 -42.40 -16.71 -6.71
N SER A 212 -42.82 -15.54 -7.18
CA SER A 212 -44.22 -15.27 -7.53
C SER A 212 -44.27 -14.31 -8.72
N ALA A 213 -44.97 -14.74 -9.76
CA ALA A 213 -45.45 -13.92 -10.85
C ALA A 213 -46.65 -13.09 -10.37
N ASP A 214 -46.93 -11.95 -11.00
CA ASP A 214 -48.21 -11.82 -11.69
C ASP A 214 -48.27 -10.65 -12.70
N SER A 215 -49.12 -10.91 -13.71
CA SER A 215 -50.00 -10.03 -14.50
C SER A 215 -49.46 -8.87 -15.38
N THR A 216 -49.49 -9.18 -16.68
CA THR A 216 -49.73 -8.31 -17.85
C THR A 216 -51.01 -7.48 -17.76
N SER A 217 -50.97 -6.23 -18.25
CA SER A 217 -52.09 -5.65 -19.00
C SER A 217 -51.59 -4.72 -20.10
N THR A 218 -52.25 -4.85 -21.25
CA THR A 218 -51.98 -4.19 -22.53
C THR A 218 -52.93 -3.00 -22.67
N THR A 219 -52.44 -1.83 -23.09
CA THR A 219 -53.26 -0.84 -23.82
C THR A 219 -52.42 -0.05 -24.82
N THR A 220 -52.93 -0.03 -26.04
CA THR A 220 -52.39 0.60 -27.24
C THR A 220 -52.93 2.04 -27.36
N SER A 221 -52.07 3.02 -27.68
CA SER A 221 -52.48 4.25 -28.35
C SER A 221 -51.35 4.88 -29.18
N ILE A 222 -51.77 5.46 -30.31
CA ILE A 222 -51.07 5.89 -31.53
C ILE A 222 -50.43 7.30 -31.34
N PRO A 223 -49.44 7.72 -32.18
CA PRO A 223 -48.41 8.67 -31.79
C PRO A 223 -48.81 10.12 -32.05
N SER A 224 -48.40 11.00 -31.14
CA SER A 224 -48.50 12.44 -31.30
C SER A 224 -47.10 13.03 -31.27
N THR A 225 -46.69 13.56 -32.41
CA THR A 225 -45.54 14.42 -32.63
C THR A 225 -45.54 15.57 -31.63
N ALA A 226 -44.71 15.47 -30.59
CA ALA A 226 -44.21 16.60 -29.84
C ALA A 226 -42.70 16.67 -30.11
N SER A 227 -42.28 17.81 -30.64
CA SER A 227 -40.89 18.19 -30.86
C SER A 227 -40.00 17.80 -29.68
N GLU A 228 -39.19 16.75 -29.86
CA GLU A 228 -38.00 16.52 -29.04
C GLU A 228 -36.99 17.63 -29.39
N GLU A 229 -37.12 18.79 -28.74
CA GLU A 229 -35.94 19.58 -28.44
C GLU A 229 -35.10 18.76 -27.48
N SER A 230 -34.27 17.88 -28.06
CA SER A 230 -33.13 17.26 -27.39
C SER A 230 -32.28 18.41 -26.86
N LEU A 231 -32.50 18.77 -25.59
CA LEU A 231 -31.64 19.66 -24.84
C LEU A 231 -30.24 19.03 -24.92
N ALA A 232 -29.39 19.56 -25.80
CA ALA A 232 -28.10 18.97 -26.12
C ALA A 232 -27.24 18.99 -24.85
N SER A 233 -27.32 17.91 -24.08
CA SER A 233 -26.63 17.77 -22.82
C SER A 233 -25.15 17.70 -23.15
N THR A 234 -24.47 18.84 -23.03
CA THR A 234 -23.09 18.93 -23.48
C THR A 234 -22.22 18.20 -22.48
N THR A 235 -21.62 17.10 -22.92
CA THR A 235 -20.65 16.31 -22.15
C THR A 235 -19.34 17.10 -22.07
N LEU A 236 -19.03 17.64 -20.90
CA LEU A 236 -17.80 18.40 -20.65
C LEU A 236 -16.74 17.51 -19.98
N ILE A 237 -15.46 17.77 -20.24
CA ILE A 237 -14.36 17.09 -19.55
C ILE A 237 -14.30 17.57 -18.10
N ASN A 238 -14.17 16.64 -17.16
CA ASN A 238 -13.98 16.94 -15.74
C ASN A 238 -12.52 17.35 -15.45
N PHE A 239 -12.15 18.58 -15.75
CA PHE A 239 -10.78 19.08 -15.53
C PHE A 239 -10.31 18.96 -14.07
N ASP A 240 -11.22 19.03 -13.08
CA ASP A 240 -10.85 18.90 -11.68
C ASP A 240 -10.33 17.50 -11.34
N ARG A 241 -10.91 16.44 -11.92
CA ARG A 241 -10.39 15.07 -11.79
C ARG A 241 -8.95 14.99 -12.29
N PHE A 242 -8.69 15.48 -13.50
CA PHE A 242 -7.35 15.43 -14.10
C PHE A 242 -6.33 16.31 -13.36
N ARG A 243 -6.75 17.49 -12.90
CA ARG A 243 -5.92 18.37 -12.06
C ARG A 243 -5.52 17.69 -10.75
N THR A 244 -6.44 17.01 -10.09
CA THR A 244 -6.15 16.24 -8.87
C THR A 244 -5.14 15.12 -9.17
N SER A 245 -5.35 14.30 -10.21
CA SER A 245 -4.38 13.26 -10.60
C SER A 245 -3.00 13.84 -10.88
N ALA A 246 -2.91 14.91 -11.67
CA ALA A 246 -1.65 15.58 -11.97
C ALA A 246 -0.96 16.17 -10.73
N SER A 247 -1.73 16.60 -9.72
CA SER A 247 -1.17 17.06 -8.45
C SER A 247 -0.57 15.91 -7.65
N ILE A 248 -1.26 14.77 -7.56
CA ILE A 248 -0.78 13.58 -6.84
C ILE A 248 0.50 13.06 -7.49
N VAL A 249 0.51 12.92 -8.82
CA VAL A 249 1.67 12.47 -9.59
C VAL A 249 2.86 13.42 -9.41
N ARG A 250 2.64 14.75 -9.50
CA ARG A 250 3.70 15.73 -9.25
C ARG A 250 4.29 15.61 -7.85
N SER A 251 3.47 15.42 -6.83
CA SER A 251 3.95 15.22 -5.46
C SER A 251 4.81 13.95 -5.32
N LEU A 252 4.44 12.85 -5.99
CA LEU A 252 5.26 11.63 -5.98
C LEU A 252 6.58 11.84 -6.73
N ILE A 253 6.56 12.40 -7.94
CA ILE A 253 7.77 12.73 -8.72
C ILE A 253 8.71 13.63 -7.91
N GLN A 254 8.19 14.60 -7.17
CA GLN A 254 8.99 15.47 -6.32
C GLN A 254 9.73 14.66 -5.23
N CYS A 255 9.09 13.64 -4.65
CA CYS A 255 9.75 12.75 -3.71
C CYS A 255 10.82 11.89 -4.40
N ILE A 256 10.57 11.41 -5.62
CA ILE A 256 11.59 10.71 -6.43
C ILE A 256 12.82 11.60 -6.65
N GLU A 257 12.62 12.88 -6.94
CA GLU A 257 13.73 13.83 -7.09
C GLU A 257 14.49 14.00 -5.78
N TRP A 258 13.80 14.21 -4.67
CA TRP A 258 14.44 14.31 -3.35
C TRP A 258 15.16 13.02 -2.95
N SER A 259 14.71 11.84 -3.37
CA SER A 259 15.40 10.57 -3.09
C SER A 259 16.84 10.54 -3.62
N LYS A 260 17.18 11.39 -4.61
CA LYS A 260 18.54 11.50 -5.16
C LYS A 260 19.50 12.23 -4.23
N HIS A 261 19.01 12.94 -3.21
CA HIS A 261 19.84 13.70 -2.28
C HIS A 261 20.51 12.82 -1.21
N TYR A 262 20.22 11.52 -1.14
CA TYR A 262 20.94 10.61 -0.24
C TYR A 262 22.41 10.48 -0.62
N THR A 263 23.29 10.87 0.29
CA THR A 263 24.76 10.85 0.12
C THR A 263 25.44 9.67 0.84
N PHE A 264 24.76 8.53 0.97
CA PHE A 264 25.34 7.37 1.62
C PHE A 264 26.44 6.73 0.77
N GLU A 265 27.62 6.54 1.35
CA GLU A 265 28.65 5.69 0.78
C GLU A 265 28.20 4.22 0.85
N PRO A 266 28.08 3.51 -0.29
CA PRO A 266 27.73 2.11 -0.31
C PRO A 266 28.80 1.27 0.39
N ASN A 267 28.36 0.35 1.25
CA ASN A 267 29.23 -0.71 1.77
C ASN A 267 28.87 -2.00 1.03
N ASP A 268 29.81 -2.52 0.23
CA ASP A 268 29.54 -3.64 -0.68
C ASP A 268 29.06 -4.90 0.04
N ASP A 269 29.62 -5.23 1.20
CA ASP A 269 29.22 -6.40 1.99
C ASP A 269 27.76 -6.28 2.47
N ILE A 270 27.36 -5.09 2.90
CA ILE A 270 26.00 -4.83 3.37
C ILE A 270 25.04 -4.79 2.19
N VAL A 271 25.42 -4.13 1.09
CA VAL A 271 24.60 -4.05 -0.13
C VAL A 271 24.36 -5.44 -0.69
N ALA A 272 25.39 -6.28 -0.77
CA ALA A 272 25.26 -7.68 -1.18
C ALA A 272 24.25 -8.41 -0.28
N LYS A 273 24.38 -8.34 1.05
CA LYS A 273 23.40 -8.95 1.97
C LYS A 273 21.97 -8.45 1.73
N CYS A 274 21.80 -7.16 1.47
CA CYS A 274 20.48 -6.59 1.19
C CYS A 274 19.89 -7.01 -0.17
N LEU A 275 20.75 -7.31 -1.16
CA LEU A 275 20.33 -7.83 -2.46
C LEU A 275 19.92 -9.30 -2.41
N TYR A 276 20.54 -10.08 -1.54
CA TYR A 276 20.26 -11.51 -1.34
C TYR A 276 19.15 -11.76 -0.30
N ILE A 277 18.36 -10.74 0.05
CA ILE A 277 17.21 -10.91 0.94
C ILE A 277 16.22 -11.90 0.33
N CYS A 278 15.82 -12.86 1.16
CA CYS A 278 14.78 -13.83 0.87
C CYS A 278 13.80 -13.91 2.04
N SER A 279 12.54 -14.26 1.78
CA SER A 279 11.54 -14.53 2.81
C SER A 279 11.05 -15.97 2.75
N LEU A 280 10.50 -16.42 3.87
CA LEU A 280 9.70 -17.63 3.95
C LEU A 280 8.36 -17.42 3.23
N THR A 281 7.83 -18.51 2.70
CA THR A 281 6.43 -18.59 2.25
C THR A 281 5.46 -18.52 3.45
N SER A 282 4.18 -18.24 3.18
CA SER A 282 3.17 -18.17 4.25
C SER A 282 3.10 -19.47 5.06
N ASP A 283 3.16 -20.62 4.38
CA ASP A 283 3.09 -21.95 4.99
C ASP A 283 4.34 -22.23 5.85
N GLU A 284 5.52 -21.81 5.40
CA GLU A 284 6.75 -21.94 6.18
C GLU A 284 6.75 -21.03 7.41
N MET A 285 6.22 -19.81 7.29
CA MET A 285 6.05 -18.92 8.44
C MET A 285 5.10 -19.51 9.47
N GLU A 286 4.02 -20.16 9.04
CA GLU A 286 3.06 -20.82 9.92
C GLU A 286 3.70 -21.99 10.68
N LYS A 287 4.47 -22.83 9.99
CA LYS A 287 5.26 -23.91 10.64
C LYS A 287 6.27 -23.39 11.66
N CYS A 288 6.98 -22.29 11.33
CA CYS A 288 7.91 -21.68 12.28
C CYS A 288 7.19 -21.13 13.51
N HIS A 289 6.00 -20.55 13.29
CA HIS A 289 5.18 -19.99 14.35
C HIS A 289 4.66 -21.07 15.31
N GLU A 290 4.18 -22.22 14.81
CA GLU A 290 3.77 -23.37 15.63
C GLU A 290 4.92 -23.81 16.57
N TYR A 291 6.13 -23.95 16.02
CA TYR A 291 7.31 -24.33 16.80
C TYR A 291 7.72 -23.31 17.89
N LEU A 292 7.39 -22.02 17.70
CA LEU A 292 7.74 -20.97 18.66
C LEU A 292 6.70 -20.77 19.77
N ILE A 293 5.44 -21.15 19.53
CA ILE A 293 4.34 -20.99 20.49
C ILE A 293 4.11 -22.26 21.31
N ASP A 294 4.34 -23.44 20.72
CA ASP A 294 4.18 -24.74 21.39
C ASP A 294 5.57 -25.37 21.65
N PRO A 295 6.17 -25.17 22.85
CA PRO A 295 7.52 -25.64 23.16
C PRO A 295 7.61 -27.15 23.40
#